data_AF-H1LF85-F1
#
_entry.id   AF-H1LF85-F1
#
_cell.length_a   1.000
_cell.length_b   1.000
_cell.length_c   1.000
_cell.angle_alpha   90.00
_cell.angle_beta   90.00
_cell.angle_gamma   90.00
#
_symmetry.space_group_name_H-M   'P 1'
#
loop_
_entity.id
_entity.type
_entity.pdbx_description
1 polymer ?
#
loop_
_entity_poly.entity_id
_entity_poly.type
_entity_poly.pdbx_seq_one_letter_code
_entity_poly.pdbx_strand_id
1 'polypeptide(L)'
;MIKSYELSDVSKDVDVGSYDIDVTVDTKAYSNYTIKVVAGKLTITPATTTDKVEVDGGTKVYDGDASTDPTTFKVTLPKGITAPKDGWKATDFDAKITSQNVGSYDVTLSKAGITKLQAANKNTTIDTNNVIPGKFTITPAKVTVTGPTVTKVYDGQPYSDKTKLVATVTDKPEHGVDVVSQLGDISKDVNVGSYDIPVTADAKANPNYDVTFVAGKLTITPTVTADKVTVGDQTKVYDGTTDIKSKIFTVTLPKDVVAPTAGWSEDDFDTSGVDSPNVGDYKVTLSKAGLAKLQAANSNTTIGANNVTAGKFT
;
A
#
# COMPACT_ATOMS: atom_id res chain seq x y z
N MET A 1 77.29 41.82 30.50
CA MET A 1 76.15 41.61 29.58
C MET A 1 76.64 40.66 28.50
N ILE A 2 76.06 39.46 28.39
CA ILE A 2 76.38 38.50 27.31
C ILE A 2 75.87 39.12 26.01
N LYS A 3 76.73 39.23 24.98
CA LYS A 3 76.40 39.91 23.72
C LYS A 3 76.14 38.96 22.55
N SER A 4 76.39 37.66 22.72
CA SER A 4 76.21 36.65 21.68
C SER A 4 75.64 35.37 22.28
N TYR A 5 74.47 34.97 21.81
CA TYR A 5 73.80 33.69 22.07
C TYR A 5 72.99 33.31 20.83
N GLU A 6 72.71 32.03 20.66
CA GLU A 6 71.82 31.51 19.62
C GLU A 6 70.61 30.84 20.26
N LEU A 7 69.46 30.91 19.57
CA LEU A 7 68.23 30.22 19.96
C LEU A 7 67.91 29.15 18.93
N SER A 8 67.33 28.03 19.37
CA SER A 8 66.75 27.05 18.44
C SER A 8 65.72 27.70 17.51
N ASP A 9 65.75 27.32 16.23
CA ASP A 9 64.77 27.77 15.24
C ASP A 9 63.48 26.97 15.37
N VAL A 10 62.40 27.65 15.76
CA VAL A 10 61.04 27.08 15.90
C VAL A 10 60.10 27.53 14.77
N SER A 11 60.63 28.17 13.71
CA SER A 11 59.81 28.73 12.61
C SER A 11 59.05 27.68 11.78
N LYS A 12 59.45 26.40 11.88
CA LYS A 12 58.80 25.28 11.18
C LYS A 12 57.82 24.51 12.07
N ASP A 13 57.74 24.83 13.35
CA ASP A 13 56.82 24.19 14.28
C ASP A 13 55.41 24.76 14.06
N VAL A 14 54.55 23.95 13.44
CA VAL A 14 53.18 24.35 13.06
C VAL A 14 52.10 23.48 13.69
N ASP A 15 52.50 22.34 14.24
CA ASP A 15 51.58 21.37 14.85
C ASP A 15 51.38 21.67 16.34
N VAL A 16 50.28 21.16 16.89
CA VAL A 16 50.02 21.27 18.33
C VAL A 16 51.07 20.50 19.10
N GLY A 17 51.66 21.16 20.08
CA GLY A 17 52.78 20.58 20.81
C GLY A 17 53.50 21.58 21.68
N SER A 18 54.62 21.11 22.22
CA SER A 18 55.48 21.90 23.07
C SER A 18 56.92 21.68 22.61
N TYR A 19 57.58 22.77 22.26
CA TYR A 19 58.86 22.78 21.55
C TYR A 19 59.85 23.57 22.39
N ASP A 20 60.98 22.94 22.71
CA ASP A 20 62.00 23.57 23.52
C ASP A 20 62.76 24.61 22.69
N ILE A 21 62.95 25.79 23.28
CA ILE A 21 63.76 26.87 22.69
C ILE A 21 65.08 26.87 23.46
N ASP A 22 66.04 26.10 22.97
CA ASP A 22 67.35 26.01 23.60
C ASP A 22 68.12 27.30 23.42
N VAL A 23 68.88 27.68 24.45
CA VAL A 23 69.78 28.83 24.42
C VAL A 23 71.20 28.29 24.38
N THR A 24 71.90 28.53 23.27
CA THR A 24 73.32 28.17 23.12
C THR A 24 74.18 29.40 23.32
N VAL A 25 75.18 29.30 24.21
CA VAL A 25 76.12 30.38 24.51
C VAL A 25 77.53 29.84 24.41
N ASP A 26 78.43 30.54 23.71
CA ASP A 26 79.86 30.24 23.77
C ASP A 26 80.42 30.68 25.12
N THR A 27 80.49 29.73 26.06
CA THR A 27 80.95 29.99 27.43
C THR A 27 82.43 30.38 27.51
N LYS A 28 83.25 30.03 26.49
CA LYS A 28 84.69 30.36 26.46
C LYS A 28 84.91 31.86 26.28
N ALA A 29 84.02 32.54 25.57
CA ALA A 29 84.05 33.99 25.39
C ALA A 29 83.74 34.78 26.67
N TYR A 30 83.31 34.11 27.75
CA TYR A 30 82.88 34.72 29.02
C TYR A 30 83.50 34.02 30.24
N SER A 31 84.81 33.81 30.21
CA SER A 31 85.56 33.01 31.21
C SER A 31 85.52 33.53 32.65
N ASN A 32 85.11 34.78 32.87
CA ASN A 32 84.93 35.37 34.20
C ASN A 32 83.50 35.21 34.78
N TYR A 33 82.63 34.45 34.12
CA TYR A 33 81.26 34.18 34.54
C TYR A 33 80.97 32.67 34.63
N THR A 34 80.12 32.28 35.58
CA THR A 34 79.43 30.99 35.55
C THR A 34 78.09 31.18 34.84
N ILE A 35 77.95 30.64 33.63
CA ILE A 35 76.73 30.77 32.83
C ILE A 35 75.85 29.54 33.05
N LYS A 36 74.61 29.79 33.46
CA LYS A 36 73.54 28.78 33.50
C LYS A 36 72.51 29.13 32.45
N VAL A 37 72.34 28.25 31.46
CA VAL A 37 71.27 28.35 30.47
C VAL A 37 70.03 27.63 30.97
N VAL A 38 68.86 28.18 30.68
CA VAL A 38 67.56 27.57 30.92
C VAL A 38 66.78 27.70 29.63
N ALA A 39 66.33 26.58 29.07
CA ALA A 39 65.56 26.57 27.83
C ALA A 39 64.20 27.27 28.02
N GLY A 40 63.78 28.01 27.00
CA GLY A 40 62.41 28.50 26.87
C GLY A 40 61.51 27.42 26.26
N LYS A 41 60.22 27.72 26.09
CA LYS A 41 59.29 26.79 25.45
C LYS A 41 58.27 27.52 24.59
N LEU A 42 58.12 27.09 23.34
CA LEU A 42 56.95 27.41 22.52
C LEU A 42 55.87 26.36 22.81
N THR A 43 54.64 26.80 23.04
CA THR A 43 53.48 25.92 23.16
C THR A 43 52.46 26.32 22.12
N ILE A 44 52.13 25.39 21.22
CA ILE A 44 51.11 25.55 20.19
C ILE A 44 49.86 24.82 20.68
N THR A 45 48.78 25.56 20.92
CA THR A 45 47.50 25.01 21.37
C THR A 45 46.53 24.84 20.19
N PRO A 46 45.69 23.79 20.19
CA PRO A 46 44.72 23.58 19.14
C PRO A 46 43.69 24.71 19.10
N ALA A 47 43.31 25.12 17.89
CA ALA A 47 42.10 25.92 17.71
C ALA A 47 40.87 25.00 17.79
N THR A 48 39.77 25.49 18.34
CA THR A 48 38.49 24.75 18.37
C THR A 48 37.67 25.06 17.12
N THR A 49 37.14 24.02 16.46
CA THR A 49 36.19 24.23 15.35
C THR A 49 34.81 24.64 15.89
N THR A 50 34.26 25.73 15.34
CA THR A 50 32.88 26.18 15.61
C THR A 50 31.88 25.70 14.56
N ASP A 51 32.37 25.15 13.45
CA ASP A 51 31.53 24.68 12.35
C ASP A 51 30.99 23.28 12.60
N LYS A 52 29.86 22.97 11.97
CA LYS A 52 29.08 21.75 12.22
C LYS A 52 29.70 20.52 11.57
N VAL A 53 29.63 19.42 12.31
CA VAL A 53 29.81 18.05 11.82
C VAL A 53 28.42 17.42 11.74
N GLU A 54 27.93 17.10 10.56
CA GLU A 54 26.54 16.67 10.36
C GLU A 54 26.49 15.20 9.94
N VAL A 55 25.69 14.40 10.64
CA VAL A 55 25.41 13.01 10.25
C VAL A 55 24.16 12.98 9.37
N ASP A 56 24.24 12.33 8.21
CA ASP A 56 23.10 12.05 7.35
C ASP A 56 22.58 10.64 7.66
N GLY A 57 21.37 10.58 8.22
CA GLY A 57 20.75 9.33 8.66
C GLY A 57 20.20 8.48 7.52
N GLY A 58 19.97 9.04 6.33
CA GLY A 58 19.44 8.30 5.19
C GLY A 58 17.99 7.80 5.37
N THR A 59 17.56 6.88 4.49
CA THR A 59 16.21 6.34 4.49
C THR A 59 16.16 4.91 3.97
N LYS A 60 15.16 4.14 4.40
CA LYS A 60 14.74 2.87 3.78
C LYS A 60 13.22 2.80 3.71
N VAL A 61 12.72 1.93 2.83
CA VAL A 61 11.32 1.51 2.85
C VAL A 61 11.13 0.44 3.91
N TYR A 62 9.97 0.44 4.57
CA TYR A 62 9.59 -0.58 5.55
C TYR A 62 9.69 -1.98 4.93
N ASP A 63 10.46 -2.86 5.55
CA ASP A 63 10.60 -4.26 5.15
C ASP A 63 10.42 -5.22 6.34
N GLY A 64 10.28 -4.68 7.56
CA GLY A 64 10.19 -5.45 8.79
C GLY A 64 11.50 -6.12 9.22
N ASP A 65 12.62 -5.83 8.55
CA ASP A 65 13.89 -6.50 8.77
C ASP A 65 14.98 -5.53 9.24
N ALA A 66 15.43 -5.70 10.48
CA ALA A 66 16.52 -4.90 11.04
C ALA A 66 17.89 -5.19 10.38
N SER A 67 18.04 -6.32 9.69
CA SER A 67 19.30 -6.70 9.04
C SER A 67 19.63 -5.83 7.83
N THR A 68 18.64 -5.16 7.25
CA THR A 68 18.79 -4.25 6.11
C THR A 68 18.97 -2.79 6.55
N ASP A 69 18.94 -2.50 7.85
CA ASP A 69 19.21 -1.17 8.36
C ASP A 69 20.66 -0.74 8.04
N PRO A 70 20.88 0.53 7.65
CA PRO A 70 22.23 1.04 7.46
C PRO A 70 22.99 1.00 8.78
N THR A 71 24.16 0.37 8.76
CA THR A 71 25.06 0.33 9.92
C THR A 71 26.11 1.43 9.88
N THR A 72 26.23 2.14 8.77
CA THR A 72 27.12 3.28 8.60
C THR A 72 26.39 4.42 7.92
N PHE A 73 26.77 5.64 8.27
CA PHE A 73 26.08 6.85 7.85
C PHE A 73 27.08 7.83 7.24
N LYS A 74 26.60 8.67 6.32
CA LYS A 74 27.45 9.70 5.74
C LYS A 74 27.66 10.81 6.77
N VAL A 75 28.89 11.30 6.86
CA VAL A 75 29.26 12.41 7.75
C VAL A 75 29.77 13.56 6.88
N THR A 76 29.11 14.71 6.97
CA THR A 76 29.56 15.96 6.34
C THR A 76 30.45 16.69 7.33
N LEU A 77 31.70 16.93 6.92
CA LEU A 77 32.71 17.58 7.74
C LEU A 77 32.90 19.04 7.30
N PRO A 78 33.17 19.97 8.23
CA PRO A 78 33.45 21.34 7.88
C PRO A 78 34.84 21.48 7.25
N LYS A 79 35.09 22.62 6.61
CA LYS A 79 36.34 22.88 5.90
C LYS A 79 37.52 22.80 6.86
N GLY A 80 38.59 22.09 6.46
CA GLY A 80 39.80 21.91 7.26
C GLY A 80 39.73 20.75 8.25
N ILE A 81 38.56 20.12 8.43
CA ILE A 81 38.43 18.86 9.18
C ILE A 81 38.52 17.69 8.21
N THR A 82 39.36 16.71 8.57
CA THR A 82 39.62 15.51 7.78
C THR A 82 38.92 14.31 8.41
N ALA A 83 38.34 13.44 7.58
CA ALA A 83 37.75 12.20 8.04
C ALA A 83 38.82 11.20 8.55
N PRO A 84 38.46 10.22 9.38
CA PRO A 84 39.36 9.12 9.73
C PRO A 84 39.88 8.38 8.49
N LYS A 85 41.20 8.12 8.44
CA LYS A 85 41.85 7.45 7.29
C LYS A 85 41.28 6.05 7.01
N ASP A 86 40.92 5.32 8.06
CA ASP A 86 40.36 3.96 7.95
C ASP A 86 38.85 3.95 7.65
N GLY A 87 38.27 5.11 7.30
CA GLY A 87 36.84 5.28 7.08
C GLY A 87 36.01 5.16 8.35
N TRP A 88 34.69 5.26 8.21
CA TRP A 88 33.73 5.08 9.30
C TRP A 88 33.29 3.62 9.41
N LYS A 89 33.12 3.15 10.65
CA LYS A 89 32.65 1.80 10.98
C LYS A 89 31.34 1.91 11.76
N ALA A 90 30.60 0.81 11.87
CA ALA A 90 29.34 0.78 12.61
C ALA A 90 29.48 1.24 14.06
N THR A 91 30.58 0.89 14.73
CA THR A 91 30.89 1.31 16.10
C THR A 91 31.14 2.81 16.26
N ASP A 92 31.37 3.54 15.15
CA ASP A 92 31.58 4.98 15.16
C ASP A 92 30.25 5.76 15.23
N PHE A 93 29.11 5.09 15.10
CA PHE A 93 27.78 5.67 15.17
C PHE A 93 27.00 5.17 16.39
N ASP A 94 26.15 6.03 16.91
CA ASP A 94 25.10 5.69 17.86
C ASP A 94 23.76 5.91 17.16
N ALA A 95 23.20 4.83 16.60
CA ALA A 95 21.91 4.83 15.93
C ALA A 95 20.83 4.34 16.89
N LYS A 96 19.87 5.20 17.23
CA LYS A 96 18.74 4.90 18.12
C LYS A 96 17.57 4.29 17.35
N ILE A 97 17.84 3.30 16.50
CA ILE A 97 16.82 2.56 15.75
C ILE A 97 16.20 1.54 16.71
N THR A 98 15.16 1.95 17.42
CA THR A 98 14.51 1.15 18.48
C THR A 98 13.33 0.32 17.98
N SER A 99 12.94 0.50 16.72
CA SER A 99 11.83 -0.20 16.09
C SER A 99 12.03 -0.26 14.58
N GLN A 100 11.39 -1.23 13.93
CA GLN A 100 11.28 -1.31 12.48
C GLN A 100 10.04 -0.60 11.93
N ASN A 101 9.19 -0.03 12.79
CA ASN A 101 8.01 0.68 12.32
C ASN A 101 8.39 1.94 11.52
N VAL A 102 7.49 2.37 10.65
CA VAL A 102 7.60 3.67 9.97
C VAL A 102 7.79 4.77 11.00
N GLY A 103 8.77 5.63 10.74
CA GLY A 103 9.17 6.64 11.71
C GLY A 103 10.53 7.25 11.40
N SER A 104 11.01 8.02 12.36
CA SER A 104 12.27 8.74 12.29
C SER A 104 13.09 8.50 13.55
N TYR A 105 14.32 8.03 13.36
CA TYR A 105 15.21 7.57 14.41
C TYR A 105 16.48 8.42 14.44
N ASP A 106 16.91 8.83 15.62
CA ASP A 106 18.13 9.63 15.77
C ASP A 106 19.38 8.81 15.48
N VAL A 107 20.30 9.41 14.74
CA VAL A 107 21.62 8.84 14.46
C VAL A 107 22.67 9.93 14.67
N THR A 108 23.69 9.63 15.47
CA THR A 108 24.81 10.55 15.71
C THR A 108 26.14 9.80 15.74
N LEU A 109 27.25 10.52 15.82
CA LEU A 109 28.55 9.90 16.11
C LEU A 109 28.57 9.39 17.55
N SER A 110 29.03 8.16 17.73
CA SER A 110 29.29 7.61 19.05
C SER A 110 30.51 8.29 19.69
N LYS A 111 30.75 8.05 20.98
CA LYS A 111 31.98 8.49 21.65
C LYS A 111 33.24 7.94 20.96
N ALA A 112 33.17 6.72 20.41
CA ALA A 112 34.26 6.14 19.63
C ALA A 112 34.45 6.89 18.30
N GLY A 113 33.36 7.22 17.60
CA GLY A 113 33.41 8.01 16.37
C GLY A 113 33.99 9.41 16.57
N ILE A 114 33.58 10.11 17.63
CA ILE A 114 34.14 11.42 17.99
C ILE A 114 35.62 11.31 18.33
N THR A 115 36.03 10.31 19.12
CA THR A 115 37.45 10.08 19.46
C THR A 115 38.28 9.82 18.20
N LYS A 116 37.74 9.02 17.29
CA LYS A 116 38.38 8.67 16.02
C LYS A 116 38.49 9.89 15.09
N LEU A 117 37.47 10.74 15.03
CA LEU A 117 37.51 12.02 14.32
C LEU A 117 38.58 12.96 14.91
N GLN A 118 38.63 13.06 16.24
CA GLN A 118 39.62 13.88 16.94
C GLN A 118 41.06 13.41 16.67
N ALA A 119 41.30 12.09 16.61
CA ALA A 119 42.63 11.53 16.31
C ALA A 119 43.12 11.83 14.88
N ALA A 120 42.17 11.99 13.95
CA ALA A 120 42.45 12.41 12.57
C ALA A 120 42.79 13.91 12.45
N ASN A 121 42.41 14.72 13.44
CA ASN A 121 42.54 16.19 13.44
C ASN A 121 43.32 16.69 14.66
N LYS A 122 44.59 16.29 14.81
CA LYS A 122 45.39 16.55 16.03
C LYS A 122 45.62 18.03 16.35
N ASN A 123 45.60 18.89 15.33
CA ASN A 123 45.84 20.33 15.48
C ASN A 123 44.55 21.13 15.74
N THR A 124 43.40 20.47 15.86
CA THR A 124 42.10 21.12 16.01
C THR A 124 41.28 20.39 17.07
N THR A 125 40.67 21.13 17.99
CA THR A 125 39.73 20.56 18.94
C THR A 125 38.34 20.47 18.30
N ILE A 126 37.76 19.27 18.27
CA ILE A 126 36.38 19.05 17.83
C ILE A 126 35.43 19.39 18.99
N ASP A 127 34.62 20.44 18.82
CA ASP A 127 33.54 20.75 19.76
C ASP A 127 32.37 19.80 19.52
N THR A 128 32.08 18.96 20.52
CA THR A 128 31.00 17.98 20.44
C THR A 128 29.61 18.62 20.39
N ASN A 129 29.46 19.88 20.81
CA ASN A 129 28.20 20.60 20.69
C ASN A 129 27.86 20.92 19.23
N ASN A 130 28.86 20.90 18.33
CA ASN A 130 28.69 21.12 16.90
C ASN A 130 28.53 19.81 16.11
N VAL A 131 28.47 18.66 16.79
CA VAL A 131 28.09 17.38 16.17
C VAL A 131 26.57 17.31 16.12
N ILE A 132 26.02 17.49 14.93
CA ILE A 132 24.58 17.53 14.70
C ILE A 132 24.09 16.13 14.32
N PRO A 133 23.12 15.57 15.07
CA PRO A 133 22.53 14.28 14.74
C PRO A 133 21.73 14.34 13.45
N GLY A 134 21.74 13.24 12.71
CA GLY A 134 20.86 12.95 11.59
C GLY A 134 19.61 12.21 12.01
N LYS A 135 18.69 12.05 11.04
CA LYS A 135 17.50 11.23 11.18
C LYS A 135 17.51 10.11 10.14
N PHE A 136 17.50 8.87 10.60
CA PHE A 136 17.19 7.73 9.74
C PHE A 136 15.69 7.56 9.64
N THR A 137 15.14 7.59 8.43
CA THR A 137 13.69 7.52 8.20
C THR A 137 13.28 6.22 7.52
N ILE A 138 12.42 5.46 8.20
CA ILE A 138 11.73 4.30 7.62
C ILE A 138 10.41 4.81 7.03
N THR A 139 10.24 4.71 5.72
CA THR A 139 9.01 5.14 5.00
C THR A 139 8.07 3.96 4.78
N PRO A 140 6.74 4.19 4.65
CA PRO A 140 5.79 3.11 4.41
C PRO A 140 6.10 2.27 3.17
N ALA A 141 5.85 0.96 3.26
CA ALA A 141 5.83 0.08 2.10
C ALA A 141 4.49 0.14 1.40
N LYS A 142 4.50 0.05 0.07
CA LYS A 142 3.24 -0.05 -0.69
C LYS A 142 2.74 -1.49 -0.66
N VAL A 143 1.46 -1.65 -0.38
CA VAL A 143 0.78 -2.95 -0.43
C VAL A 143 -0.57 -2.80 -1.13
N THR A 144 -1.02 -3.86 -1.78
CA THR A 144 -2.35 -3.90 -2.40
C THR A 144 -3.21 -4.94 -1.70
N VAL A 145 -4.40 -4.55 -1.27
CA VAL A 145 -5.41 -5.47 -0.73
C VAL A 145 -6.55 -5.59 -1.73
N THR A 146 -6.76 -6.81 -2.21
CA THR A 146 -7.79 -7.12 -3.22
C THR A 146 -8.89 -7.97 -2.59
N GLY A 147 -10.14 -7.52 -2.75
CA GLY A 147 -11.30 -8.27 -2.29
C GLY A 147 -11.53 -9.53 -3.12
N PRO A 148 -12.19 -10.55 -2.55
CA PRO A 148 -12.42 -11.81 -3.24
C PRO A 148 -13.40 -11.65 -4.39
N THR A 149 -13.28 -12.50 -5.41
CA THR A 149 -14.31 -12.68 -6.44
C THR A 149 -15.01 -14.00 -6.22
N VAL A 150 -16.31 -13.95 -5.98
CA VAL A 150 -17.14 -15.12 -5.68
C VAL A 150 -18.41 -15.12 -6.52
N THR A 151 -18.95 -16.31 -6.76
CA THR A 151 -20.20 -16.48 -7.50
C THR A 151 -21.11 -17.47 -6.79
N LYS A 152 -22.41 -17.27 -6.93
CA LYS A 152 -23.42 -18.26 -6.54
C LYS A 152 -24.60 -18.24 -7.52
N VAL A 153 -25.34 -19.34 -7.56
CA VAL A 153 -26.65 -19.37 -8.20
C VAL A 153 -27.67 -18.83 -7.21
N TYR A 154 -28.69 -18.11 -7.71
CA TYR A 154 -29.80 -17.65 -6.91
C TYR A 154 -30.47 -18.82 -6.20
N ASP A 155 -30.58 -18.74 -4.89
CA ASP A 155 -31.22 -19.76 -4.06
C ASP A 155 -32.23 -19.14 -3.08
N GLY A 156 -32.38 -17.81 -3.09
CA GLY A 156 -33.22 -17.05 -2.15
C GLY A 156 -32.53 -16.64 -0.83
N GLN A 157 -31.24 -16.95 -0.66
CA GLN A 157 -30.45 -16.59 0.53
C GLN A 157 -29.24 -15.71 0.16
N PRO A 158 -28.65 -14.98 1.13
CA PRO A 158 -27.35 -14.33 0.94
C PRO A 158 -26.22 -15.31 0.66
N TYR A 159 -25.04 -14.79 0.28
CA TYR A 159 -23.83 -15.61 0.14
C TYR A 159 -23.36 -16.13 1.50
N SER A 160 -23.12 -17.44 1.62
CA SER A 160 -22.88 -18.12 2.91
C SER A 160 -21.48 -18.70 3.09
N ASP A 161 -20.71 -18.90 2.02
CA ASP A 161 -19.37 -19.51 2.08
C ASP A 161 -18.31 -18.50 2.54
N LYS A 162 -18.29 -18.23 3.83
CA LYS A 162 -17.35 -17.28 4.47
C LYS A 162 -15.87 -17.66 4.26
N THR A 163 -15.57 -18.92 3.97
CA THR A 163 -14.18 -19.36 3.74
C THR A 163 -13.57 -18.80 2.46
N LYS A 164 -14.43 -18.39 1.51
CA LYS A 164 -14.02 -17.70 0.28
C LYS A 164 -14.08 -16.18 0.38
N LEU A 165 -14.58 -15.65 1.50
CA LEU A 165 -14.60 -14.22 1.76
C LEU A 165 -13.30 -13.79 2.44
N VAL A 166 -12.20 -13.95 1.72
CA VAL A 166 -10.85 -13.62 2.19
C VAL A 166 -10.20 -12.66 1.21
N ALA A 167 -9.75 -11.51 1.70
CA ALA A 167 -8.97 -10.58 0.91
C ALA A 167 -7.56 -11.11 0.68
N THR A 168 -6.97 -10.81 -0.46
CA THR A 168 -5.57 -11.15 -0.77
C THR A 168 -4.70 -9.91 -0.64
N VAL A 169 -3.54 -10.04 0.02
CA VAL A 169 -2.55 -8.96 0.14
C VAL A 169 -1.36 -9.28 -0.76
N THR A 170 -0.98 -8.35 -1.63
CA THR A 170 0.23 -8.45 -2.47
C THR A 170 1.24 -7.37 -2.08
N ASP A 171 2.49 -7.61 -2.49
CA ASP A 171 3.64 -6.69 -2.28
C ASP A 171 4.01 -6.45 -0.80
N LYS A 172 3.43 -7.24 0.12
CA LYS A 172 3.83 -7.25 1.53
C LYS A 172 5.30 -7.71 1.62
N PRO A 173 6.17 -6.96 2.32
CA PRO A 173 7.51 -7.43 2.63
C PRO A 173 7.48 -8.78 3.38
N GLU A 174 8.49 -9.61 3.14
CA GLU A 174 8.58 -10.95 3.71
C GLU A 174 8.53 -10.95 5.25
N HIS A 175 9.23 -10.01 5.88
CA HIS A 175 9.28 -9.84 7.33
C HIS A 175 8.26 -8.80 7.84
N GLY A 176 7.41 -8.27 6.96
CA GLY A 176 6.38 -7.29 7.29
C GLY A 176 5.24 -7.89 8.11
N VAL A 177 4.70 -7.12 9.06
CA VAL A 177 3.49 -7.49 9.81
C VAL A 177 2.29 -7.64 8.89
N ASP A 178 1.33 -8.49 9.23
CA ASP A 178 0.15 -8.68 8.38
C ASP A 178 -0.71 -7.43 8.29
N VAL A 179 -1.27 -7.19 7.09
CA VAL A 179 -2.18 -6.06 6.84
C VAL A 179 -3.54 -6.37 7.43
N VAL A 180 -4.02 -5.51 8.32
CA VAL A 180 -5.34 -5.62 8.94
C VAL A 180 -6.37 -4.96 8.02
N SER A 181 -7.28 -5.74 7.45
CA SER A 181 -8.33 -5.26 6.55
C SER A 181 -9.70 -5.86 6.87
N GLN A 182 -10.75 -5.28 6.31
CA GLN A 182 -12.13 -5.72 6.43
C GLN A 182 -12.80 -5.72 5.06
N LEU A 183 -13.72 -6.67 4.86
CA LEU A 183 -14.60 -6.72 3.69
C LEU A 183 -15.93 -6.03 4.00
N GLY A 184 -16.51 -5.43 2.96
CA GLY A 184 -17.87 -4.91 3.01
C GLY A 184 -18.91 -6.00 3.28
N ASP A 185 -20.01 -5.61 3.91
CA ASP A 185 -21.12 -6.50 4.22
C ASP A 185 -21.98 -6.75 2.96
N ILE A 186 -22.09 -8.02 2.59
CA ILE A 186 -22.93 -8.51 1.48
C ILE A 186 -24.14 -9.32 1.97
N SER A 187 -24.47 -9.24 3.27
CA SER A 187 -25.56 -10.02 3.87
C SER A 187 -26.96 -9.68 3.34
N LYS A 188 -27.10 -8.54 2.64
CA LYS A 188 -28.35 -8.09 2.01
C LYS A 188 -28.43 -8.40 0.52
N ASP A 189 -27.34 -8.88 -0.07
CA ASP A 189 -27.26 -9.18 -1.49
C ASP A 189 -27.80 -10.60 -1.73
N VAL A 190 -29.01 -10.68 -2.26
CA VAL A 190 -29.76 -11.94 -2.46
C VAL A 190 -30.15 -12.16 -3.91
N ASN A 191 -30.54 -11.10 -4.62
CA ASN A 191 -31.09 -11.19 -5.97
C ASN A 191 -29.98 -11.34 -7.02
N VAL A 192 -30.37 -11.72 -8.24
CA VAL A 192 -29.46 -11.76 -9.38
C VAL A 192 -28.85 -10.39 -9.63
N GLY A 193 -27.54 -10.37 -9.82
CA GLY A 193 -26.80 -9.14 -10.01
C GLY A 193 -25.30 -9.30 -9.80
N SER A 194 -24.62 -8.16 -9.91
CA SER A 194 -23.21 -8.02 -9.55
C SER A 194 -23.09 -6.99 -8.44
N TYR A 195 -22.46 -7.39 -7.35
CA TYR A 195 -22.32 -6.61 -6.13
C TYR A 195 -20.83 -6.45 -5.83
N ASP A 196 -20.39 -5.22 -5.59
CA ASP A 196 -18.99 -4.98 -5.21
C ASP A 196 -18.79 -5.34 -3.74
N ILE A 197 -17.65 -5.97 -3.45
CA ILE A 197 -17.22 -6.27 -2.09
C ILE A 197 -16.10 -5.28 -1.76
N PRO A 198 -16.42 -4.10 -1.19
CA PRO A 198 -15.38 -3.12 -0.89
C PRO A 198 -14.41 -3.69 0.13
N VAL A 199 -13.17 -3.27 0.04
CA VAL A 199 -12.14 -3.56 1.05
C VAL A 199 -11.76 -2.27 1.72
N THR A 200 -11.67 -2.30 3.04
CA THR A 200 -11.22 -1.17 3.84
C THR A 200 -10.13 -1.61 4.81
N ALA A 201 -9.28 -0.68 5.22
CA ALA A 201 -8.37 -0.88 6.34
C ALA A 201 -8.32 0.40 7.18
N ASP A 202 -8.13 0.23 8.49
CA ASP A 202 -7.79 1.35 9.35
C ASP A 202 -6.31 1.71 9.15
N ALA A 203 -6.04 2.95 8.76
CA ALA A 203 -4.66 3.45 8.62
C ALA A 203 -3.87 3.35 9.94
N LYS A 204 -4.54 3.48 11.09
CA LYS A 204 -3.90 3.33 12.41
C LYS A 204 -3.52 1.89 12.72
N ALA A 205 -4.25 0.93 12.17
CA ALA A 205 -3.92 -0.49 12.29
C ALA A 205 -2.78 -0.91 11.34
N ASN A 206 -2.49 -0.09 10.33
CA ASN A 206 -1.49 -0.37 9.30
C ASN A 206 -0.47 0.79 9.16
N PRO A 207 0.18 1.24 10.26
CA PRO A 207 1.03 2.44 10.23
C PRO A 207 2.28 2.29 9.34
N ASN A 208 2.63 1.05 9.01
CA ASN A 208 3.83 0.73 8.23
C ASN A 208 3.59 0.67 6.72
N TYR A 209 2.34 0.86 6.29
CA TYR A 209 1.94 0.60 4.91
C TYR A 209 1.20 1.79 4.28
N ASP A 210 1.48 2.02 3.00
CA ASP A 210 0.63 2.77 2.10
C ASP A 210 -0.25 1.77 1.35
N VAL A 211 -1.54 1.69 1.74
CA VAL A 211 -2.44 0.62 1.32
C VAL A 211 -3.29 1.06 0.14
N THR A 212 -3.22 0.32 -0.97
CA THR A 212 -4.14 0.45 -2.11
C THR A 212 -5.22 -0.63 -2.03
N PHE A 213 -6.47 -0.25 -2.29
CA PHE A 213 -7.61 -1.18 -2.25
C PHE A 213 -8.15 -1.46 -3.65
N VAL A 214 -8.43 -2.74 -3.92
CA VAL A 214 -9.20 -3.19 -5.08
C VAL A 214 -10.43 -3.92 -4.57
N ALA A 215 -11.61 -3.43 -4.91
CA ALA A 215 -12.85 -4.08 -4.51
C ALA A 215 -12.96 -5.49 -5.12
N GLY A 216 -13.47 -6.42 -4.32
CA GLY A 216 -13.90 -7.73 -4.79
C GLY A 216 -15.27 -7.67 -5.46
N LYS A 217 -15.81 -8.83 -5.80
CA LYS A 217 -17.11 -8.92 -6.49
C LYS A 217 -17.86 -10.20 -6.14
N LEU A 218 -19.12 -10.06 -5.75
CA LEU A 218 -20.10 -11.14 -5.72
C LEU A 218 -20.92 -11.10 -7.00
N THR A 219 -21.03 -12.24 -7.69
CA THR A 219 -21.96 -12.43 -8.80
C THR A 219 -23.04 -13.43 -8.40
N ILE A 220 -24.30 -13.03 -8.50
CA ILE A 220 -25.45 -13.93 -8.30
C ILE A 220 -26.07 -14.18 -9.66
N THR A 221 -26.01 -15.42 -10.15
CA THR A 221 -26.59 -15.81 -11.43
C THR A 221 -28.01 -16.35 -11.26
N PRO A 222 -28.91 -16.19 -12.24
CA PRO A 222 -30.26 -16.76 -12.16
C PRO A 222 -30.24 -18.25 -11.88
N THR A 223 -31.26 -18.70 -11.15
CA THR A 223 -31.52 -20.13 -10.96
C THR A 223 -32.26 -20.73 -12.15
N VAL A 224 -32.37 -22.07 -12.14
CA VAL A 224 -33.00 -22.96 -13.12
C VAL A 224 -34.18 -22.40 -13.92
N THR A 225 -34.38 -23.00 -15.08
CA THR A 225 -35.47 -22.68 -16.00
C THR A 225 -36.83 -22.94 -15.34
N ALA A 226 -37.76 -21.98 -15.39
CA ALA A 226 -39.07 -22.13 -14.76
C ALA A 226 -39.82 -23.40 -15.22
N ASP A 227 -40.67 -23.95 -14.35
CA ASP A 227 -41.68 -24.94 -14.77
C ASP A 227 -42.60 -24.36 -15.87
N LYS A 228 -43.41 -25.23 -16.50
CA LYS A 228 -44.21 -24.82 -17.66
C LYS A 228 -45.19 -23.69 -17.33
N VAL A 229 -45.09 -22.60 -18.07
CA VAL A 229 -46.08 -21.53 -18.18
C VAL A 229 -47.11 -21.94 -19.21
N THR A 230 -48.40 -21.94 -18.88
CA THR A 230 -49.45 -22.42 -19.80
C THR A 230 -50.32 -21.24 -20.23
N VAL A 231 -50.41 -21.03 -21.55
CA VAL A 231 -51.43 -20.15 -22.14
C VAL A 231 -52.74 -20.92 -22.19
N GLY A 232 -53.82 -20.33 -21.67
CA GLY A 232 -55.13 -20.97 -21.61
C GLY A 232 -55.83 -21.02 -22.96
N ASP A 233 -56.88 -21.83 -23.02
CA ASP A 233 -57.67 -22.01 -24.23
C ASP A 233 -58.75 -20.94 -24.36
N GLN A 234 -59.14 -20.62 -25.59
CA GLN A 234 -60.31 -19.78 -25.90
C GLN A 234 -61.09 -20.36 -27.07
N THR A 235 -62.36 -19.96 -27.19
CA THR A 235 -63.22 -20.42 -28.28
C THR A 235 -63.99 -19.27 -28.91
N LYS A 236 -64.38 -19.42 -30.19
CA LYS A 236 -65.39 -18.57 -30.84
C LYS A 236 -66.38 -19.40 -31.66
N VAL A 237 -67.57 -18.85 -31.88
CA VAL A 237 -68.51 -19.42 -32.85
C VAL A 237 -68.04 -19.06 -34.26
N TYR A 238 -68.14 -20.00 -35.19
CA TYR A 238 -67.79 -19.80 -36.59
C TYR A 238 -68.54 -18.60 -37.19
N ASP A 239 -67.77 -17.66 -37.73
CA ASP A 239 -68.25 -16.43 -38.36
C ASP A 239 -67.63 -16.18 -39.75
N GLY A 240 -66.87 -17.16 -40.27
CA GLY A 240 -66.19 -17.06 -41.56
C GLY A 240 -64.97 -16.15 -41.58
N THR A 241 -64.48 -15.69 -40.42
CA THR A 241 -63.31 -14.79 -40.31
C THR A 241 -62.20 -15.41 -39.47
N THR A 242 -60.98 -14.91 -39.60
CA THR A 242 -59.85 -15.24 -38.69
C THR A 242 -59.79 -14.29 -37.48
N ASP A 243 -60.72 -13.34 -37.36
CA ASP A 243 -60.66 -12.31 -36.33
C ASP A 243 -60.93 -12.90 -34.95
N ILE A 244 -60.07 -12.52 -34.00
CA ILE A 244 -60.18 -12.85 -32.58
C ILE A 244 -60.58 -11.59 -31.84
N LYS A 245 -61.80 -11.54 -31.31
CA LYS A 245 -62.36 -10.34 -30.64
C LYS A 245 -61.62 -9.95 -29.36
N SER A 246 -60.99 -10.91 -28.69
CA SER A 246 -60.19 -10.70 -27.48
C SER A 246 -58.89 -11.49 -27.61
N LYS A 247 -57.77 -10.80 -27.87
CA LYS A 247 -56.45 -11.44 -27.99
C LYS A 247 -55.71 -11.60 -26.66
N ILE A 248 -56.40 -11.36 -25.54
CA ILE A 248 -55.85 -11.55 -24.21
C ILE A 248 -56.26 -12.93 -23.70
N PHE A 249 -55.29 -13.84 -23.56
CA PHE A 249 -55.51 -15.19 -23.03
C PHE A 249 -55.17 -15.26 -21.54
N THR A 250 -55.76 -16.22 -20.83
CA THR A 250 -55.34 -16.50 -19.45
C THR A 250 -53.95 -17.12 -19.49
N VAL A 251 -53.13 -16.83 -18.47
CA VAL A 251 -51.81 -17.44 -18.31
C VAL A 251 -51.72 -18.06 -16.94
N THR A 252 -51.52 -19.36 -16.87
CA THR A 252 -51.26 -20.09 -15.64
C THR A 252 -49.76 -20.14 -15.39
N LEU A 253 -49.33 -19.60 -14.26
CA LEU A 253 -47.93 -19.51 -13.87
C LEU A 253 -47.58 -20.57 -12.81
N PRO A 254 -46.36 -21.13 -12.84
CA PRO A 254 -45.82 -21.91 -11.74
C PRO A 254 -45.79 -21.11 -10.42
N LYS A 255 -45.68 -21.82 -9.30
CA LYS A 255 -45.67 -21.22 -7.95
C LYS A 255 -44.63 -20.11 -7.77
N ASP A 256 -43.46 -20.24 -8.38
CA ASP A 256 -42.32 -19.33 -8.22
C ASP A 256 -42.14 -18.36 -9.40
N VAL A 257 -43.14 -18.26 -10.28
CA VAL A 257 -43.17 -17.30 -11.38
C VAL A 257 -44.25 -16.26 -11.12
N VAL A 258 -43.83 -15.00 -11.11
CA VAL A 258 -44.69 -13.85 -10.86
C VAL A 258 -45.19 -13.28 -12.19
N ALA A 259 -46.47 -12.92 -12.25
CA ALA A 259 -47.05 -12.29 -13.43
C ALA A 259 -46.50 -10.86 -13.63
N PRO A 260 -46.44 -10.35 -14.87
CA PRO A 260 -46.09 -8.95 -15.09
C PRO A 260 -47.03 -7.99 -14.34
N THR A 261 -46.47 -7.04 -13.59
CA THR A 261 -47.26 -6.06 -12.81
C THR A 261 -48.17 -5.21 -13.68
N ALA A 262 -47.77 -4.93 -14.92
CA ALA A 262 -48.57 -4.21 -15.90
C ALA A 262 -49.76 -5.04 -16.46
N GLY A 263 -49.91 -6.31 -16.06
CA GLY A 263 -50.87 -7.24 -16.65
C GLY A 263 -50.48 -7.67 -18.06
N TRP A 264 -51.34 -8.46 -18.71
CA TRP A 264 -51.16 -8.92 -20.08
C TRP A 264 -51.89 -8.00 -21.07
N SER A 265 -51.28 -7.78 -22.23
CA SER A 265 -51.84 -7.06 -23.37
C SER A 265 -51.93 -7.96 -24.60
N GLU A 266 -52.67 -7.54 -25.63
CA GLU A 266 -52.81 -8.33 -26.86
C GLU A 266 -51.47 -8.68 -27.52
N ASP A 267 -50.51 -7.74 -27.50
CA ASP A 267 -49.16 -7.94 -28.07
C ASP A 267 -48.34 -9.01 -27.34
N ASP A 268 -48.75 -9.43 -26.14
CA ASP A 268 -48.06 -10.48 -25.39
C ASP A 268 -48.36 -11.89 -25.91
N PHE A 269 -49.36 -12.04 -26.78
CA PHE A 269 -49.78 -13.33 -27.34
C PHE A 269 -49.50 -13.42 -28.83
N ASP A 270 -48.89 -14.54 -29.22
CA ASP A 270 -48.73 -14.90 -30.62
C ASP A 270 -49.96 -15.69 -31.08
N THR A 271 -50.83 -15.01 -31.83
CA THR A 271 -52.04 -15.56 -32.45
C THR A 271 -51.88 -15.81 -33.95
N SER A 272 -50.65 -15.70 -34.49
CA SER A 272 -50.39 -15.90 -35.92
C SER A 272 -50.72 -17.31 -36.40
N GLY A 273 -50.84 -18.27 -35.48
CA GLY A 273 -51.31 -19.63 -35.76
C GLY A 273 -52.80 -19.75 -36.07
N VAL A 274 -53.62 -18.70 -35.88
CA VAL A 274 -55.03 -18.67 -36.29
C VAL A 274 -55.11 -18.13 -37.73
N ASP A 275 -54.72 -18.97 -38.67
CA ASP A 275 -54.48 -18.62 -40.08
C ASP A 275 -55.64 -19.00 -41.03
N SER A 276 -56.67 -19.67 -40.52
CA SER A 276 -57.82 -20.13 -41.29
C SER A 276 -59.13 -19.86 -40.53
N PRO A 277 -60.22 -19.51 -41.24
CA PRO A 277 -61.54 -19.32 -40.63
C PRO A 277 -62.26 -20.66 -40.34
N ASN A 278 -61.75 -21.78 -40.84
CA ASN A 278 -62.40 -23.08 -40.70
C ASN A 278 -62.41 -23.55 -39.24
N VAL A 279 -63.39 -24.38 -38.89
CA VAL A 279 -63.45 -25.01 -37.56
C VAL A 279 -62.21 -25.90 -37.35
N GLY A 280 -61.52 -25.73 -36.23
CA GLY A 280 -60.32 -26.47 -35.88
C GLY A 280 -59.64 -25.94 -34.63
N ASP A 281 -58.56 -26.61 -34.20
CA ASP A 281 -57.74 -26.16 -33.07
C ASP A 281 -56.51 -25.42 -33.59
N TYR A 282 -56.38 -24.15 -33.24
CA TYR A 282 -55.26 -23.30 -33.60
C TYR A 282 -54.37 -23.00 -32.39
N LYS A 283 -53.06 -23.05 -32.57
CA LYS A 283 -52.09 -22.87 -31.48
C LYS A 283 -51.93 -21.38 -31.14
N VAL A 284 -51.98 -21.05 -29.85
CA VAL A 284 -51.66 -19.70 -29.33
C VAL A 284 -50.61 -19.82 -28.23
N THR A 285 -49.58 -18.97 -28.28
CA THR A 285 -48.48 -18.96 -27.31
C THR A 285 -48.12 -17.54 -26.87
N LEU A 286 -47.12 -17.39 -25.99
CA LEU A 286 -46.57 -16.07 -25.69
C LEU A 286 -45.74 -15.58 -26.88
N SER A 287 -45.96 -14.33 -27.27
CA SER A 287 -45.09 -13.67 -28.23
C SER A 287 -43.70 -13.44 -27.65
N LYS A 288 -42.73 -13.03 -28.49
CA LYS A 288 -41.42 -12.59 -28.00
C LYS A 288 -41.53 -11.45 -26.98
N ALA A 289 -42.49 -10.54 -27.19
CA ALA A 289 -42.76 -9.43 -26.27
C ALA A 289 -43.34 -9.95 -24.94
N GLY A 290 -44.33 -10.85 -24.98
CA GLY A 290 -44.93 -11.45 -23.80
C GLY A 290 -43.93 -12.26 -22.97
N LEU A 291 -43.06 -13.03 -23.63
CA LEU A 291 -41.99 -13.77 -22.95
C LEU A 291 -40.96 -12.83 -22.32
N ALA A 292 -40.52 -11.77 -23.01
CA ALA A 292 -39.60 -10.78 -22.45
C ALA A 292 -40.21 -10.04 -21.26
N LYS A 293 -41.51 -9.71 -21.34
CA LYS A 293 -42.27 -9.09 -20.27
C LYS A 293 -42.39 -9.99 -19.04
N LEU A 294 -42.63 -11.28 -19.24
CA LEU A 294 -42.63 -12.28 -18.17
C LEU A 294 -41.24 -12.44 -17.54
N GLN A 295 -40.18 -12.50 -18.35
CA GLN A 295 -38.81 -12.58 -17.87
C GLN A 295 -38.42 -11.34 -17.04
N ALA A 296 -38.86 -10.15 -17.43
CA ALA A 296 -38.60 -8.92 -16.69
C ALA A 296 -39.23 -8.91 -15.29
N ALA A 297 -40.40 -9.55 -15.14
CA ALA A 297 -41.05 -9.73 -13.83
C ALA A 297 -40.35 -10.78 -12.94
N ASN A 298 -39.42 -11.55 -13.49
CA ASN A 298 -38.78 -12.70 -12.85
C ASN A 298 -37.26 -12.68 -13.04
N SER A 299 -36.61 -11.57 -12.68
CA SER A 299 -35.16 -11.37 -12.90
C SER A 299 -34.24 -12.41 -12.24
N ASN A 300 -34.75 -13.15 -11.25
CA ASN A 300 -34.01 -14.18 -10.52
C ASN A 300 -34.07 -15.58 -11.16
N THR A 301 -34.90 -15.79 -12.18
CA THR A 301 -35.07 -17.06 -12.89
C THR A 301 -34.84 -16.88 -14.38
N THR A 302 -34.58 -17.96 -15.11
CA THR A 302 -34.54 -17.93 -16.58
C THR A 302 -35.84 -18.50 -17.13
N ILE A 303 -36.52 -17.76 -18.01
CA ILE A 303 -37.78 -18.17 -18.65
C ILE A 303 -37.60 -18.07 -20.16
N GLY A 304 -37.42 -19.21 -20.81
CA GLY A 304 -37.31 -19.34 -22.26
C GLY A 304 -38.62 -19.77 -22.92
N ALA A 305 -38.65 -19.74 -24.26
CA ALA A 305 -39.81 -20.19 -25.04
C ALA A 305 -40.11 -21.68 -24.83
N ASN A 306 -39.08 -22.48 -24.51
CA ASN A 306 -39.21 -23.88 -24.14
C ASN A 306 -39.95 -24.08 -22.81
N ASN A 307 -40.17 -23.04 -22.00
CA ASN A 307 -41.00 -23.08 -20.80
C ASN A 307 -42.47 -22.79 -21.07
N VAL A 308 -42.84 -22.36 -22.29
CA VAL A 308 -44.22 -22.01 -22.60
C VAL A 308 -44.94 -23.21 -23.24
N THR A 309 -46.00 -23.66 -22.59
CA THR A 309 -47.01 -24.55 -23.17
C THR A 309 -48.05 -23.67 -23.85
N ALA A 310 -48.26 -23.90 -25.14
CA ALA A 310 -49.26 -23.18 -25.91
C ALA A 310 -50.68 -23.66 -25.57
N GLY A 311 -51.61 -22.71 -25.59
CA GLY A 311 -53.05 -22.98 -25.53
C GLY A 311 -53.63 -23.18 -26.92
N LYS A 312 -54.94 -23.41 -26.95
CA LYS A 312 -55.74 -23.62 -28.14
C LYS A 312 -56.78 -22.51 -28.32
N PHE A 313 -56.96 -22.11 -29.57
CA PHE A 313 -58.09 -21.32 -30.01
C PHE A 313 -58.97 -22.20 -30.91
N THR A 314 -60.26 -22.36 -30.56
CA THR A 314 -61.20 -23.27 -31.24
C THR A 314 -62.45 -22.56 -31.77
#